data_AF-A0A182VCQ6-F1
#
_entry.id   AF-A0A182VCQ6-F1
#
_cell.length_a   1.000
_cell.length_b   1.000
_cell.length_c   1.000
_cell.angle_alpha   90.00
_cell.angle_beta   90.00
_cell.angle_gamma   90.00
#
_symmetry.space_group_name_H-M   'P 1'
#
loop_
_entity.id
_entity.type
_entity.pdbx_description
1 polymer ?
#
loop_
_entity_poly.entity_id
_entity_poly.type
_entity_poly.pdbx_seq_one_letter_code
_entity_poly.pdbx_strand_id
1 'polypeptide(L)'
;MDQIVKTRDVEKFVSETKYFLDEFDSIISHWDLSGNFFLHYLIEIHENVTQLLSRFTTLSLEGVGDRKSKPFFNLKCCELEFQTVKDLRLHHHSCRHKKSHFEETDNCELKSALLKLAFFNRRVNEYVQYGTIADRYLCLYLKKILKKIIITLDTFNL
;
A
#
# COMPACT_ATOMS: atom_id res chain seq x y z
N MET A 1 -9.64 3.57 -31.29
CA MET A 1 -9.09 2.40 -30.59
C MET A 1 -8.44 2.83 -29.26
N ASP A 2 -7.56 3.83 -29.25
CA ASP A 2 -6.88 4.31 -28.04
C ASP A 2 -7.78 4.80 -26.90
N GLN A 3 -8.89 5.50 -27.20
CA GLN A 3 -9.83 5.91 -26.16
C GLN A 3 -10.51 4.71 -25.48
N ILE A 4 -10.90 3.68 -26.25
CA ILE A 4 -11.57 2.48 -25.74
C ILE A 4 -10.62 1.66 -24.85
N VAL A 5 -9.34 1.54 -25.24
CA VAL A 5 -8.31 0.87 -24.43
C VAL A 5 -8.07 1.62 -23.12
N LYS A 6 -7.93 2.96 -23.19
CA LYS A 6 -7.79 3.81 -22.00
C LYS A 6 -8.98 3.67 -21.04
N THR A 7 -10.21 3.58 -21.54
CA THR A 7 -11.40 3.39 -20.69
C THR A 7 -11.41 2.02 -20.01
N ARG A 8 -11.03 0.95 -20.72
CA ARG A 8 -11.00 -0.40 -20.16
C ARG A 8 -9.93 -0.58 -19.06
N ASP A 9 -8.77 0.06 -19.21
CA ASP A 9 -7.72 0.03 -18.20
C ASP A 9 -8.11 0.79 -16.92
N VAL A 10 -8.84 1.90 -17.06
CA VAL A 10 -9.43 2.63 -15.93
C VAL A 10 -10.46 1.77 -15.21
N GLU A 11 -11.42 1.17 -15.92
CA GLU A 11 -12.45 0.30 -15.34
C GLU A 11 -11.86 -0.89 -14.60
N LYS A 12 -10.80 -1.50 -15.17
CA LYS A 12 -10.07 -2.58 -14.53
C LYS A 12 -9.41 -2.10 -13.23
N PHE A 13 -8.72 -0.97 -13.26
CA PHE A 13 -8.07 -0.44 -12.07
C PHE A 13 -9.07 0.01 -10.99
N VAL A 14 -10.21 0.57 -11.38
CA VAL A 14 -11.33 0.87 -10.46
C VAL A 14 -11.80 -0.40 -9.76
N SER A 15 -11.98 -1.48 -10.51
CA SER A 15 -12.44 -2.77 -9.98
C SER A 15 -11.41 -3.41 -9.03
N GLU A 16 -10.13 -3.38 -9.39
CA GLU A 16 -9.02 -3.86 -8.55
C GLU A 16 -8.88 -3.03 -7.27
N THR A 17 -9.06 -1.71 -7.35
CA THR A 17 -9.02 -0.80 -6.21
C THR A 17 -10.20 -1.05 -5.26
N LYS A 18 -11.39 -1.27 -5.80
CA LYS A 18 -12.56 -1.66 -5.00
C LYS A 18 -12.33 -2.99 -4.30
N TYR A 19 -11.87 -4.00 -5.03
CA TYR A 19 -11.58 -5.32 -4.45
C TYR A 19 -10.56 -5.23 -3.31
N PHE A 20 -9.46 -4.50 -3.51
CA PHE A 20 -8.48 -4.29 -2.44
C PHE A 20 -9.08 -3.58 -1.22
N LEU A 21 -9.92 -2.56 -1.43
CA LEU A 21 -10.60 -1.86 -0.35
C LEU A 21 -11.52 -2.78 0.45
N ASP A 22 -12.28 -3.64 -0.24
CA ASP A 22 -13.21 -4.59 0.39
C ASP A 22 -12.46 -5.65 1.20
N GLU A 23 -11.30 -6.10 0.71
CA GLU A 23 -10.45 -7.10 1.38
C GLU A 23 -9.53 -6.52 2.45
N PHE A 24 -9.39 -5.19 2.54
CA PHE A 24 -8.35 -4.53 3.32
C PHE A 24 -8.30 -5.02 4.77
N ASP A 25 -9.43 -5.05 5.47
CA ASP A 25 -9.46 -5.43 6.89
C ASP A 25 -9.05 -6.89 7.12
N SER A 26 -9.41 -7.77 6.18
CA SER A 26 -8.95 -9.17 6.19
C SER A 26 -7.46 -9.30 5.87
N ILE A 27 -6.90 -8.40 5.05
CA ILE A 27 -5.45 -8.39 4.81
C ILE A 27 -4.73 -7.93 6.07
N ILE A 28 -5.20 -6.83 6.70
CA ILE A 28 -4.58 -6.29 7.92
C ILE A 28 -4.66 -7.29 9.08
N SER A 29 -5.71 -8.10 9.20
CA SER A 29 -5.83 -9.04 10.34
C SER A 29 -4.71 -10.08 10.45
N HIS A 30 -3.90 -10.26 9.39
CA HIS A 30 -2.77 -11.20 9.34
C HIS A 30 -1.40 -10.49 9.48
N TRP A 31 -1.38 -9.23 9.91
CA TRP A 31 -0.18 -8.40 9.97
C TRP A 31 0.90 -8.95 10.92
N ASP A 32 0.47 -9.51 12.06
CA ASP A 32 1.30 -10.04 13.13
C ASP A 32 2.19 -11.20 12.65
N LEU A 33 1.78 -11.87 11.58
CA LEU A 33 2.50 -13.01 11.00
C LEU A 33 3.63 -12.60 10.02
N SER A 34 3.68 -11.35 9.53
CA SER A 34 4.71 -10.91 8.54
C SER A 34 5.58 -9.71 8.96
N GLY A 35 5.35 -9.15 10.15
CA GLY A 35 6.18 -8.10 10.72
C GLY A 35 6.42 -6.92 9.77
N ASN A 36 7.68 -6.51 9.62
CA ASN A 36 8.05 -5.31 8.87
C ASN A 36 7.61 -5.33 7.40
N PHE A 37 7.52 -6.48 6.71
CA PHE A 37 7.14 -6.53 5.29
C PHE A 37 5.76 -5.96 5.01
N PHE A 38 4.81 -6.18 5.91
CA PHE A 38 3.46 -5.65 5.80
C PHE A 38 3.48 -4.11 5.80
N LEU A 39 4.21 -3.54 6.75
CA LEU A 39 4.35 -2.09 6.92
C LEU A 39 4.99 -1.44 5.68
N HIS A 40 5.96 -2.08 5.05
CA HIS A 40 6.56 -1.57 3.80
C HIS A 40 5.53 -1.39 2.69
N TYR A 41 4.71 -2.41 2.44
CA TYR A 41 3.70 -2.32 1.39
C TYR A 41 2.68 -1.24 1.73
N LEU A 42 2.25 -1.13 2.99
CA LEU A 42 1.33 -0.07 3.41
C LEU A 42 1.92 1.32 3.19
N ILE A 43 3.20 1.54 3.51
CA ILE A 43 3.87 2.83 3.31
C ILE A 43 3.99 3.16 1.81
N GLU A 44 4.44 2.21 0.98
CA GLU A 44 4.53 2.43 -0.48
C GLU A 44 3.15 2.71 -1.09
N ILE A 45 2.13 1.97 -0.68
CA ILE A 45 0.76 2.19 -1.14
C ILE A 45 0.27 3.57 -0.67
N HIS A 46 0.53 3.96 0.57
CA HIS A 46 0.18 5.29 1.10
C HIS A 46 0.78 6.41 0.23
N GLU A 47 2.09 6.35 -0.04
CA GLU A 47 2.78 7.37 -0.85
C GLU A 47 2.21 7.45 -2.27
N ASN A 48 2.05 6.30 -2.92
CA ASN A 48 1.56 6.25 -4.30
C ASN A 48 0.09 6.67 -4.40
N VAL A 49 -0.77 6.25 -3.48
CA VAL A 49 -2.18 6.66 -3.44
C VAL A 49 -2.30 8.17 -3.19
N THR A 50 -1.46 8.73 -2.32
CA THR A 50 -1.40 10.17 -2.08
C THR A 50 -1.01 10.92 -3.36
N GLN A 51 -0.03 10.41 -4.10
CA GLN A 51 0.38 11.00 -5.39
C GLN A 51 -0.71 10.91 -6.47
N LEU A 52 -1.46 9.81 -6.52
CA LEU A 52 -2.60 9.70 -7.44
C LEU A 52 -3.70 10.70 -7.08
N LEU A 53 -4.03 10.83 -5.79
CA LEU A 53 -5.06 11.74 -5.34
C LEU A 53 -4.68 13.22 -5.56
N SER A 54 -3.42 13.59 -5.36
CA SER A 54 -2.95 14.95 -5.67
C SER A 54 -3.00 15.26 -7.17
N ARG A 55 -2.81 14.25 -8.03
CA ARG A 55 -2.92 14.41 -9.49
C ARG A 55 -4.37 14.57 -9.95
N PHE A 56 -5.30 13.78 -9.39
CA PHE A 56 -6.66 13.66 -9.92
C PHE A 56 -7.71 14.46 -9.16
N THR A 57 -7.36 15.11 -8.05
CA THR A 57 -8.30 15.93 -7.28
C THR A 57 -7.80 17.36 -7.15
N THR A 58 -8.71 18.32 -7.28
CA THR A 58 -8.46 19.75 -7.06
C THR A 58 -8.63 20.17 -5.60
N LEU A 59 -9.05 19.22 -4.75
CA LEU A 59 -9.31 19.45 -3.33
C LEU A 59 -7.99 19.43 -2.57
N SER A 60 -7.81 20.42 -1.69
CA SER A 60 -6.68 20.47 -0.76
C SER A 60 -6.61 19.15 0.00
N LEU A 61 -5.43 18.52 0.03
CA LEU A 61 -5.13 17.36 0.87
C LEU A 61 -5.00 17.77 2.36
N GLU A 62 -5.61 18.87 2.78
CA GLU A 62 -5.62 19.30 4.17
C GLU A 62 -6.29 18.24 5.05
N GLY A 63 -5.54 17.73 6.03
CA GLY A 63 -5.90 16.55 6.84
C GLY A 63 -5.38 15.21 6.28
N VAL A 64 -4.88 15.20 5.05
CA VAL A 64 -4.14 14.11 4.40
C VAL A 64 -2.69 14.58 4.26
N GLY A 65 -1.98 14.60 5.39
CA GLY A 65 -0.74 15.35 5.61
C GLY A 65 0.13 15.60 4.37
N ASP A 66 0.41 16.87 4.11
CA ASP A 66 1.38 17.33 3.12
C ASP A 66 2.78 16.91 3.58
N ARG A 67 3.18 15.67 3.27
CA ARG A 67 4.45 15.08 3.72
C ARG A 67 5.49 15.12 2.63
N LYS A 68 5.76 16.31 2.11
CA LYS A 68 7.09 16.56 1.55
C LYS A 68 8.07 16.48 2.73
N SER A 69 8.89 15.43 2.77
CA SER A 69 10.14 15.28 3.55
C SER A 69 10.15 14.66 4.95
N LYS A 70 9.05 14.18 5.54
CA LYS A 70 9.14 13.36 6.78
C LYS A 70 8.55 11.97 6.58
N PRO A 71 9.38 10.90 6.62
CA PRO A 71 8.86 9.55 6.67
C PRO A 71 7.89 9.45 7.86
N PHE A 72 6.71 8.89 7.61
CA PHE A 72 5.65 8.78 8.63
C PHE A 72 6.12 7.97 9.84
N PHE A 73 7.10 7.08 9.62
CA PHE A 73 7.69 6.18 10.60
C PHE A 73 9.20 6.18 10.44
N ASN A 74 9.92 5.97 11.54
CA ASN A 74 11.32 5.55 11.43
C ASN A 74 11.32 4.13 10.88
N LEU A 75 11.71 3.95 9.62
CA LEU A 75 11.90 2.62 9.04
C LEU A 75 13.00 1.93 9.85
N LYS A 76 12.65 1.00 10.73
CA LYS A 76 13.59 0.37 11.67
C LYS A 76 13.58 -1.14 11.56
N CYS A 77 14.77 -1.74 11.62
CA CYS A 77 14.93 -3.19 11.73
C CYS A 77 16.31 -3.53 12.29
N CYS A 78 16.39 -4.53 13.18
CA CYS A 78 17.63 -4.85 13.90
C CYS A 78 18.28 -3.62 14.56
N GLU A 79 17.45 -2.72 15.12
CA GLU A 79 17.88 -1.43 15.70
C GLU A 79 18.52 -0.44 14.70
N LEU A 80 18.55 -0.77 13.40
CA LEU A 80 19.02 0.13 12.34
C LEU A 80 17.85 0.95 11.79
N GLU A 81 18.08 2.25 11.57
CA GLU A 81 17.18 3.15 10.85
C GLU A 81 17.49 3.17 9.35
N PHE A 82 16.46 3.21 8.52
CA PHE A 82 16.54 3.24 7.06
C PHE A 82 15.90 4.51 6.52
N GLN A 83 16.51 5.08 5.49
CA GLN A 83 16.01 6.29 4.83
C GLN A 83 14.94 5.97 3.78
N THR A 84 14.99 4.77 3.18
CA THR A 84 14.04 4.34 2.16
C THR A 84 13.52 2.93 2.42
N VAL A 85 12.28 2.66 1.97
CA VAL A 85 11.66 1.33 2.01
C VAL A 85 12.50 0.30 1.22
N LYS A 86 13.14 0.75 0.13
CA LYS A 86 14.02 -0.10 -0.68
C LYS A 86 15.19 -0.63 0.15
N ASP A 87 15.83 0.24 0.93
CA ASP A 87 16.98 -0.13 1.76
C ASP A 87 16.57 -1.09 2.88
N LEU A 88 15.42 -0.85 3.50
CA LEU A 88 14.91 -1.74 4.54
C LEU A 88 14.51 -3.11 3.97
N ARG A 89 13.96 -3.17 2.74
CA ARG A 89 13.67 -4.43 2.04
C ARG A 89 14.93 -5.26 1.76
N LEU A 90 16.01 -4.59 1.34
CA LEU A 90 17.32 -5.22 1.11
C LEU A 90 17.89 -5.78 2.42
N HIS A 91 17.83 -5.01 3.50
CA HIS A 91 18.26 -5.45 4.83
C HIS A 91 17.46 -6.65 5.33
N HIS A 92 16.13 -6.64 5.22
CA HIS A 92 15.33 -7.77 5.66
C HIS A 92 15.70 -9.05 4.89
N HIS A 93 15.99 -8.96 3.60
CA HIS A 93 16.39 -10.13 2.81
C HIS A 93 17.74 -10.70 3.27
N SER A 94 18.65 -9.86 3.78
CA SER A 94 19.98 -10.27 4.24
C SER A 94 20.04 -10.71 5.71
N CYS A 95 19.21 -10.16 6.60
CA CYS A 95 19.35 -10.34 8.05
C CYS A 95 18.82 -11.66 8.64
N ARG A 96 18.25 -12.57 7.83
CA ARG A 96 17.71 -13.89 8.26
C ARG A 96 16.96 -13.83 9.61
N HIS A 97 16.01 -12.90 9.77
CA HIS A 97 15.10 -12.96 10.92
C HIS A 97 14.49 -14.35 10.98
N LYS A 98 14.58 -14.99 12.15
CA LYS A 98 14.15 -16.37 12.37
C LYS A 98 12.73 -16.52 11.83
N LYS A 99 12.52 -17.40 10.85
CA LYS A 99 11.17 -17.79 10.41
C LYS A 99 10.45 -18.30 11.65
N SER A 100 9.43 -17.60 12.11
CA SER A 100 8.55 -18.07 13.18
C SER A 100 8.02 -19.45 12.81
N HIS A 101 7.96 -20.33 13.80
CA HIS A 101 7.32 -21.64 13.67
C HIS A 101 5.83 -21.41 13.38
N PHE A 102 5.44 -21.46 12.11
CA PHE A 102 4.05 -21.33 11.68
C PHE A 102 3.44 -22.69 11.35
N GLU A 103 2.18 -22.89 11.74
CA GLU A 103 1.33 -23.96 11.22
C GLU A 103 0.97 -23.68 9.74
N GLU A 104 0.71 -24.72 8.95
CA GLU A 104 0.55 -24.60 7.49
C GLU A 104 -0.62 -23.70 7.05
N THR A 105 -1.70 -23.64 7.84
CA THR A 105 -2.90 -22.86 7.53
C THR A 105 -2.65 -21.36 7.65
N ASP A 106 -1.98 -20.92 8.72
CA ASP A 106 -1.58 -19.51 8.93
C ASP A 106 -0.61 -19.03 7.83
N ASN A 107 0.16 -19.95 7.27
CA ASN A 107 1.09 -19.67 6.18
C ASN A 107 0.35 -19.34 4.86
N CYS A 108 -0.76 -20.02 4.57
CA CYS A 108 -1.54 -19.80 3.35
C CYS A 108 -2.27 -18.46 3.39
N GLU A 109 -2.94 -18.14 4.49
CA GLU A 109 -3.64 -16.85 4.65
C GLU A 109 -2.66 -15.67 4.66
N LEU A 110 -1.51 -15.82 5.33
CA LEU A 110 -0.44 -14.82 5.30
C LEU A 110 0.10 -14.58 3.88
N LYS A 111 0.41 -15.66 3.14
CA LYS A 111 0.87 -15.57 1.76
C LYS A 111 -0.17 -14.90 0.86
N SER A 112 -1.44 -15.22 1.06
CA SER A 112 -2.56 -14.60 0.36
C SER A 112 -2.62 -13.09 0.63
N ALA A 113 -2.57 -12.68 1.90
CA ALA A 113 -2.58 -11.27 2.29
C ALA A 113 -1.39 -10.50 1.69
N LEU A 114 -0.17 -11.05 1.79
CA LEU A 114 1.04 -10.45 1.20
C LEU A 114 0.94 -10.34 -0.32
N LEU A 115 0.39 -11.36 -0.99
CA LEU A 115 0.20 -11.34 -2.43
C LEU A 115 -0.80 -10.26 -2.85
N LYS A 116 -1.91 -10.10 -2.12
CA LYS A 116 -2.91 -9.05 -2.36
C LYS A 116 -2.29 -7.65 -2.19
N LEU A 117 -1.48 -7.43 -1.15
CA LEU A 117 -0.72 -6.20 -0.96
C LEU A 117 0.26 -5.93 -2.10
N ALA A 118 1.09 -6.91 -2.43
CA ALA A 118 2.08 -6.77 -3.49
C ALA A 118 1.44 -6.50 -4.85
N PHE A 119 0.32 -7.18 -5.15
CA PHE A 119 -0.45 -6.96 -6.35
C PHE A 119 -1.00 -5.53 -6.40
N PHE A 120 -1.71 -5.09 -5.35
CA PHE A 120 -2.27 -3.75 -5.35
C PHE A 120 -1.18 -2.67 -5.42
N ASN A 121 -0.10 -2.81 -4.64
CA ASN A 121 1.04 -1.90 -4.70
C ASN A 121 1.61 -1.78 -6.12
N ARG A 122 1.77 -2.90 -6.84
CA ARG A 122 2.20 -2.89 -8.24
C ARG A 122 1.22 -2.11 -9.12
N ARG A 123 -0.09 -2.35 -8.97
CA ARG A 123 -1.12 -1.67 -9.78
C ARG A 123 -1.17 -0.17 -9.53
N VAL A 124 -1.05 0.27 -8.28
CA VAL A 124 -0.98 1.70 -7.94
C VAL A 124 0.31 2.32 -8.52
N ASN A 125 1.46 1.65 -8.41
CA ASN A 125 2.71 2.12 -9.03
C ASN A 125 2.60 2.27 -10.56
N GLU A 126 2.04 1.28 -11.24
CA GLU A 126 1.79 1.33 -12.68
C GLU A 126 0.87 2.52 -13.03
N TYR A 127 -0.16 2.77 -12.22
CA TYR A 127 -1.07 3.90 -12.43
C TYR A 127 -0.43 5.26 -12.11
N VAL A 128 0.48 5.32 -11.16
CA VAL A 128 1.29 6.52 -10.90
C VAL A 128 2.14 6.86 -12.12
N GLN A 129 2.76 5.86 -12.74
CA GLN A 129 3.65 6.06 -13.88
C GLN A 129 2.89 6.38 -15.17
N TYR A 130 1.80 5.67 -15.45
CA TYR A 130 1.15 5.70 -16.78
C TYR A 130 -0.31 6.16 -16.75
N GLY A 131 -0.94 6.25 -15.58
CA GLY A 131 -2.34 6.61 -15.41
C GLY A 131 -2.59 8.08 -15.74
N THR A 132 -3.56 8.32 -16.62
CA THR A 132 -3.88 9.66 -17.15
C THR A 132 -5.29 10.14 -16.83
N ILE A 133 -6.18 9.23 -16.42
CA ILE A 133 -7.60 9.52 -16.16
C ILE A 133 -7.98 8.85 -14.84
N ALA A 134 -8.89 9.46 -14.08
CA ALA A 134 -9.55 8.82 -12.94
C ALA A 134 -11.01 9.23 -12.93
N ASP A 135 -11.91 8.28 -12.64
CA ASP A 135 -13.31 8.59 -12.42
C ASP A 135 -13.57 8.92 -10.94
N ARG A 136 -14.80 9.36 -10.64
CA ARG A 136 -15.20 9.72 -9.28
C ARG A 136 -15.12 8.54 -8.30
N TYR A 137 -15.33 7.31 -8.77
CA TYR A 137 -15.35 6.12 -7.93
C TYR A 137 -13.94 5.72 -7.53
N LEU A 138 -12.99 5.76 -8.47
CA LEU A 138 -11.58 5.53 -8.22
C LEU A 138 -11.06 6.51 -7.17
N CYS A 139 -11.31 7.82 -7.34
CA CYS A 139 -10.92 8.82 -6.35
C CYS A 139 -11.54 8.56 -4.97
N LEU A 140 -12.80 8.13 -4.92
CA LEU A 140 -13.48 7.79 -3.66
C LEU A 140 -12.87 6.54 -2.98
N TYR A 141 -12.58 5.49 -3.74
CA TYR A 141 -11.97 4.27 -3.21
C TYR A 141 -10.54 4.52 -2.72
N LEU A 142 -9.73 5.24 -3.52
CA LEU A 142 -8.38 5.65 -3.14
C LEU A 142 -8.37 6.47 -1.83
N LYS A 143 -9.31 7.41 -1.65
CA LYS A 143 -9.45 8.16 -0.39
C LYS A 143 -9.77 7.26 0.80
N LYS A 144 -10.68 6.28 0.62
CA LYS A 144 -11.03 5.32 1.68
C LYS A 144 -9.86 4.43 2.06
N ILE A 145 -9.12 3.93 1.05
CA ILE A 145 -7.89 3.15 1.26
C ILE A 145 -6.86 3.98 2.02
N LEU A 146 -6.60 5.21 1.57
CA LEU A 146 -5.62 6.08 2.22
C LEU A 146 -5.96 6.33 3.69
N LYS A 147 -7.23 6.61 4.00
CA LYS A 147 -7.71 6.75 5.38
C LYS A 147 -7.49 5.48 6.21
N LYS A 148 -7.83 4.30 5.66
CA LYS A 148 -7.64 3.02 6.33
C LYS A 148 -6.16 2.73 6.59
N ILE A 149 -5.29 3.02 5.62
CA ILE A 149 -3.84 2.88 5.77
C ILE A 149 -3.32 3.81 6.86
N ILE A 150 -3.72 5.09 6.87
CA ILE A 150 -3.32 6.04 7.93
C ILE A 150 -3.70 5.51 9.30
N ILE A 151 -4.96 5.10 9.51
CA ILE A 151 -5.44 4.54 10.78
C ILE A 151 -4.64 3.30 11.20
N THR A 152 -4.39 2.41 10.23
CA THR A 152 -3.64 1.16 10.46
C THR A 152 -2.20 1.47 10.88
N LEU A 153 -1.55 2.36 10.13
CA LEU A 153 -0.19 2.80 10.40
C LEU A 153 -0.10 3.54 11.74
N ASP A 154 -1.06 4.41 12.08
CA ASP A 154 -1.14 5.08 13.39
C ASP A 154 -1.26 4.05 14.54
N THR A 155 -1.97 2.94 14.31
CA THR A 155 -2.10 1.85 15.29
C THR A 155 -0.77 1.12 15.52
N PHE A 156 0.12 1.10 14.52
CA PHE A 156 1.47 0.51 14.61
C PHE A 156 2.53 1.50 15.11
N ASN A 157 2.19 2.78 15.24
CA ASN A 157 3.02 3.81 15.84
C ASN A 157 2.97 3.72 17.38
N LEU A 158 3.56 2.65 17.93
CA LEU A 158 4.07 2.66 19.32
C LEU A 158 4.79 3.98 19.62
#